data_AF-A0A3M9LNF5-F1
#
_entry.id   AF-A0A3M9LNF5-F1
#
_cell.length_a   1.000
_cell.length_b   1.000
_cell.length_c   1.000
_cell.angle_alpha   90.00
_cell.angle_beta   90.00
_cell.angle_gamma   90.00
#
_symmetry.space_group_name_H-M   'P 1'
#
loop_
_entity.id
_entity.type
_entity.pdbx_description
1 polymer ?
#
loop_
_entity_poly.entity_id
_entity_poly.type
_entity_poly.pdbx_seq_one_letter_code
_entity_poly.pdbx_strand_id
1 'polypeptide(L)'
;MEGLKNDTSGQWILLSGLAIAIALVTIAVLLNQANLNGYYSADTAIGFPKDDIRELKLQTHEVAGTAADIAYSENQTSNQSIDVGLSTVMDSYNEQVQVLYAAHGEFVDVEYMKYTKENNSTNTSIGQVWVNVTFLNADTSYSSKPEIIEVGP
;
A
#
# COMPACT_ATOMS: atom_id res chain seq x y z
N MET A 1 -14.89 48.05 -47.33
CA MET A 1 -15.21 47.08 -46.26
C MET A 1 -15.92 47.78 -45.11
N GLU A 2 -17.00 48.54 -45.39
CA GLU A 2 -17.72 49.34 -44.36
C GLU A 2 -19.20 48.93 -44.22
N GLY A 3 -19.68 47.97 -45.01
CA GLY A 3 -21.06 47.45 -44.90
C GLY A 3 -21.29 46.46 -43.75
N LEU A 4 -20.22 45.94 -43.14
CA LEU A 4 -20.31 44.99 -42.00
C LEU A 4 -20.22 45.67 -40.63
N LYS A 5 -19.93 46.98 -40.58
CA LYS A 5 -19.64 47.69 -39.32
C LYS A 5 -20.89 48.25 -38.63
N ASN A 6 -22.05 48.24 -39.30
CA ASN A 6 -23.28 48.86 -38.80
C ASN A 6 -24.49 47.92 -38.78
N ASP A 7 -24.29 46.63 -39.08
CA ASP A 7 -25.35 45.62 -39.05
C ASP A 7 -25.27 44.84 -37.74
N THR A 8 -25.73 45.50 -36.67
CA THR A 8 -25.70 44.99 -35.29
C THR A 8 -26.28 43.58 -35.21
N SER A 9 -27.32 43.28 -35.98
CA SER A 9 -27.99 41.98 -36.04
C SER A 9 -27.07 40.85 -36.54
N GLY A 10 -26.26 41.12 -37.57
CA GLY A 10 -25.29 40.17 -38.10
C GLY A 10 -24.09 39.94 -37.17
N GLN A 11 -23.71 40.95 -36.39
CA GLN A 11 -22.68 40.80 -35.36
C GLN A 11 -23.17 39.92 -34.19
N TRP A 12 -24.44 40.05 -33.80
CA TRP A 12 -25.05 39.19 -32.77
C TRP A 12 -25.18 37.73 -33.22
N ILE A 13 -25.48 37.47 -34.50
CA ILE A 13 -25.52 36.11 -35.06
C ILE A 13 -24.13 35.47 -35.07
N LEU A 14 -23.10 36.25 -35.41
CA LEU A 14 -21.72 35.78 -35.43
C LEU A 14 -21.22 35.50 -34.01
N LEU A 15 -21.58 36.37 -33.07
CA LEU A 15 -21.21 36.22 -31.66
C LEU A 15 -21.90 35.01 -31.01
N SER A 16 -23.18 34.77 -31.31
CA SER A 16 -23.89 33.59 -30.81
C SER A 16 -23.37 32.30 -31.43
N GLY A 17 -23.05 32.30 -32.73
CA GLY A 17 -22.40 31.17 -33.40
C GLY A 17 -21.02 30.85 -32.81
N LEU A 18 -20.21 31.87 -32.53
CA LEU A 18 -18.91 31.70 -31.88
C LEU A 18 -19.06 31.16 -30.45
N ALA A 19 -20.02 31.67 -29.68
CA ALA A 19 -20.29 31.20 -28.32
C ALA A 19 -20.71 29.73 -28.29
N ILE A 20 -21.58 29.32 -29.22
CA ILE A 20 -22.01 27.92 -29.37
C ILE A 20 -20.82 27.03 -29.77
N ALA A 21 -19.97 27.48 -30.68
CA ALA A 21 -18.78 26.73 -31.10
C ALA A 21 -17.80 26.51 -29.93
N ILE A 22 -17.53 27.54 -29.13
CA ILE A 22 -16.66 27.44 -27.94
C ILE A 22 -17.28 26.49 -26.91
N ALA A 23 -18.59 26.56 -26.68
CA ALA A 23 -19.28 25.66 -25.76
C ALA A 23 -19.16 24.19 -26.21
N LEU A 24 -19.38 23.91 -27.50
CA LEU A 24 -19.27 22.55 -28.05
C LEU A 24 -17.84 22.00 -27.96
N VAL A 25 -16.83 22.81 -28.30
CA VAL A 25 -15.42 22.41 -28.19
C VAL A 25 -15.05 22.14 -26.74
N THR A 26 -15.50 22.97 -25.80
CA THR A 26 -15.24 22.80 -24.37
C THR A 26 -15.87 21.50 -23.85
N ILE A 27 -17.12 21.20 -24.23
CA ILE A 27 -17.79 19.95 -23.86
C ILE A 27 -17.04 18.74 -24.43
N ALA A 28 -16.62 18.79 -25.70
CA ALA A 28 -15.87 17.71 -26.33
C ALA A 28 -14.53 17.44 -25.61
N VAL A 29 -13.80 18.48 -25.23
CA VAL A 29 -12.55 18.36 -24.46
C VAL A 29 -12.81 17.77 -23.08
N LEU A 30 -13.85 18.24 -22.37
CA LEU A 30 -14.19 17.72 -21.05
C LEU A 30 -14.61 16.25 -21.11
N LEU A 31 -15.38 15.84 -22.12
CA LEU A 31 -15.77 14.42 -22.31
C LEU A 31 -14.56 13.53 -22.59
N ASN A 32 -13.61 13.99 -23.42
CA ASN A 32 -12.38 13.24 -23.69
C ASN A 32 -11.52 13.10 -22.43
N GLN A 33 -11.36 14.18 -21.66
CA GLN A 33 -10.61 14.12 -20.41
C GLN A 33 -11.30 13.26 -19.33
N ALA A 34 -12.63 13.31 -19.23
CA ALA A 34 -13.38 12.50 -18.29
C ALA A 34 -13.23 10.99 -18.57
N ASN A 35 -13.26 10.59 -19.85
CA ASN A 35 -13.04 9.19 -20.24
C ASN A 35 -11.60 8.73 -19.95
N LEU A 36 -10.60 9.55 -20.27
CA LEU A 36 -9.19 9.23 -20.00
C LEU A 36 -8.93 9.11 -18.49
N ASN A 37 -9.40 10.06 -17.69
CA ASN A 37 -9.20 10.04 -16.24
C ASN A 37 -9.96 8.88 -15.58
N GLY A 38 -11.15 8.55 -16.08
CA GLY A 38 -11.92 7.38 -15.64
C GLY A 38 -11.17 6.07 -15.91
N TYR A 39 -10.55 5.95 -17.08
CA TYR A 39 -9.72 4.79 -17.44
C TYR A 39 -8.51 4.65 -16.51
N TYR A 40 -7.69 5.70 -16.34
CA TYR A 40 -6.49 5.62 -15.49
C TYR A 40 -6.82 5.33 -14.02
N SER A 41 -7.91 5.91 -13.50
CA SER A 41 -8.37 5.66 -12.12
C SER A 41 -8.81 4.20 -11.91
N ALA A 42 -9.57 3.65 -12.87
CA ALA A 42 -9.99 2.25 -12.83
C ALA A 42 -8.81 1.30 -12.98
N ASP A 43 -7.88 1.59 -13.88
CA ASP A 43 -6.68 0.79 -14.13
C ASP A 43 -5.75 0.76 -12.90
N THR A 44 -5.54 1.91 -12.26
CA THR A 44 -4.77 2.00 -11.01
C THR A 44 -5.44 1.24 -9.87
N ALA A 45 -6.77 1.25 -9.79
CA ALA A 45 -7.51 0.52 -8.76
C ALA A 45 -7.46 -1.00 -8.95
N ILE A 46 -7.37 -1.48 -10.20
CA ILE A 46 -7.20 -2.89 -10.54
C ILE A 46 -5.74 -3.33 -10.36
N GLY A 47 -4.78 -2.49 -10.78
CA GLY A 47 -3.34 -2.77 -10.69
C GLY A 47 -2.76 -2.65 -9.28
N PHE A 48 -3.53 -2.21 -8.29
CA PHE A 48 -3.05 -2.17 -6.91
C PHE A 48 -2.91 -3.61 -6.37
N PRO A 49 -1.72 -4.02 -5.90
CA PRO A 49 -1.43 -5.39 -5.46
C PRO A 49 -2.00 -5.67 -4.06
N LYS A 50 -3.34 -5.60 -3.92
CA LYS A 50 -4.03 -5.74 -2.63
C LYS A 50 -3.82 -7.13 -2.05
N ASP A 51 -3.87 -8.13 -2.91
CA ASP A 51 -3.76 -9.53 -2.50
C ASP A 51 -2.34 -9.86 -2.07
N ASP A 52 -1.30 -9.39 -2.78
CA ASP A 52 0.10 -9.63 -2.42
C ASP A 52 0.48 -8.94 -1.10
N ILE A 53 0.06 -7.68 -0.91
CA ILE A 53 0.27 -6.98 0.36
C ILE A 53 -0.48 -7.69 1.49
N ARG A 54 -1.72 -8.14 1.25
CA ARG A 54 -2.50 -8.85 2.28
C ARG A 54 -1.84 -10.18 2.64
N GLU A 55 -1.39 -10.95 1.66
CA GLU A 55 -0.73 -12.24 1.86
C GLU A 55 0.58 -12.06 2.63
N LEU A 56 1.42 -11.09 2.22
CA LEU A 56 2.63 -10.73 2.93
C LEU A 56 2.36 -10.43 4.42
N LYS A 57 1.30 -9.66 4.71
CA LYS A 57 0.92 -9.36 6.09
C LYS A 57 0.48 -10.62 6.83
N LEU A 58 -0.40 -11.43 6.25
CA LEU A 58 -0.88 -12.66 6.88
C LEU A 58 0.27 -13.62 7.19
N GLN A 59 1.16 -13.83 6.23
CA GLN A 59 2.33 -14.68 6.40
C GLN A 59 3.28 -14.12 7.47
N THR A 60 3.51 -12.81 7.50
CA THR A 60 4.34 -12.16 8.52
C THR A 60 3.73 -12.33 9.93
N HIS A 61 2.40 -12.22 10.05
CA HIS A 61 1.68 -12.47 11.31
C HIS A 61 1.82 -13.93 11.76
N GLU A 62 1.65 -14.90 10.86
CA GLU A 62 1.78 -16.32 11.16
C GLU A 62 3.21 -16.71 11.57
N VAL A 63 4.21 -16.22 10.84
CA VAL A 63 5.62 -16.45 11.15
C VAL A 63 6.00 -15.78 12.47
N ALA A 64 5.46 -14.60 12.78
CA ALA A 64 5.69 -13.94 14.07
C ALA A 64 5.13 -14.72 15.25
N GLY A 65 3.93 -15.28 15.13
CA GLY A 65 3.37 -16.18 16.14
C GLY A 65 4.25 -17.41 16.34
N THR A 66 4.58 -18.10 15.25
CA THR A 66 5.41 -19.31 15.30
C THR A 66 6.81 -19.04 15.85
N ALA A 67 7.42 -17.92 15.46
CA ALA A 67 8.75 -17.52 15.94
C ALA A 67 8.73 -17.15 17.43
N ALA A 68 7.66 -16.53 17.91
CA ALA A 68 7.46 -16.28 19.33
C ALA A 68 7.39 -17.60 20.11
N ASP A 69 6.60 -18.58 19.65
CA ASP A 69 6.47 -19.90 20.27
C ASP A 69 7.81 -20.64 20.37
N ILE A 70 8.59 -20.63 19.27
CA ILE A 70 9.94 -21.19 19.24
C ILE A 70 10.82 -20.47 20.27
N ALA A 71 10.83 -19.14 20.28
CA ALA A 71 11.63 -18.35 21.20
C ALA A 71 11.25 -18.57 22.67
N TYR A 72 9.97 -18.81 22.98
CA TYR A 72 9.51 -19.20 24.32
C TYR A 72 10.01 -20.59 24.73
N SER A 73 9.99 -21.56 23.82
CA SER A 73 10.48 -22.92 24.08
C SER A 73 12.01 -22.96 24.29
N GLU A 74 12.75 -22.18 23.51
CA GLU A 74 14.20 -22.03 23.62
C GLU A 74 14.62 -21.30 24.89
N ASN A 75 13.84 -20.32 25.36
CA ASN A 75 14.11 -19.65 26.63
C ASN A 75 14.10 -20.63 27.82
N GLN A 76 13.21 -21.64 27.79
CA GLN A 76 13.11 -22.65 28.85
C GLN A 76 14.24 -23.67 28.83
N THR A 77 14.85 -23.91 27.67
CA THR A 77 15.83 -25.00 27.45
C THR A 77 17.27 -24.49 27.40
N SER A 78 17.47 -23.32 26.81
CA SER A 78 18.77 -22.81 26.34
C SER A 78 19.21 -21.52 27.04
N ASN A 79 18.39 -20.97 27.95
CA ASN A 79 18.62 -19.71 28.68
C ASN A 79 18.90 -18.49 27.78
N GLN A 80 18.56 -18.57 26.48
CA GLN A 80 18.64 -17.46 25.52
C GLN A 80 17.47 -16.50 25.72
N SER A 81 17.69 -15.21 25.48
CA SER A 81 16.61 -14.22 25.51
C SER A 81 15.65 -14.43 24.34
N ILE A 82 14.34 -14.29 24.62
CA ILE A 82 13.27 -14.40 23.60
C ILE A 82 13.54 -13.49 22.40
N ASP A 83 14.05 -12.29 22.67
CA ASP A 83 14.40 -11.28 21.65
C ASP A 83 15.46 -11.76 20.64
N VAL A 84 16.46 -12.53 21.08
CA VAL A 84 17.53 -13.05 20.21
C VAL A 84 17.03 -14.21 19.35
N GLY A 85 16.23 -15.11 19.93
CA GLY A 85 15.60 -16.19 19.17
C GLY A 85 14.65 -15.67 18.10
N LEU A 86 13.82 -14.68 18.47
CA LEU A 86 12.84 -14.08 17.59
C LEU A 86 13.49 -13.28 16.45
N SER A 87 14.50 -12.45 16.74
CA SER A 87 15.25 -11.73 15.70
C SER A 87 15.91 -12.68 14.71
N THR A 88 16.55 -13.75 15.18
CA THR A 88 17.19 -14.73 14.29
C THR A 88 16.22 -15.37 13.30
N VAL A 89 15.03 -15.76 13.77
CA VAL A 89 14.00 -16.37 12.90
C VAL A 89 13.44 -15.32 11.93
N MET A 90 13.19 -14.10 12.41
CA MET A 90 12.68 -13.00 11.60
C MET A 90 13.66 -12.53 10.52
N ASP A 91 14.95 -12.49 10.82
CA ASP A 91 15.98 -12.12 9.86
C ASP A 91 16.06 -13.14 8.72
N SER A 92 15.99 -14.44 9.05
CA SER A 92 15.92 -15.53 8.07
C SER A 92 14.65 -15.46 7.23
N TYR A 93 13.51 -15.15 7.85
CA TYR A 93 12.26 -14.91 7.14
C TYR A 93 12.37 -13.71 6.18
N ASN A 94 12.97 -12.59 6.62
CA ASN A 94 13.17 -11.41 5.79
C ASN A 94 14.01 -11.74 4.55
N GLU A 95 15.12 -12.47 4.71
CA GLU A 95 15.96 -12.91 3.60
C GLU A 95 15.17 -13.77 2.60
N GLN A 96 14.38 -14.72 3.09
CA GLN A 96 13.57 -15.60 2.24
C GLN A 96 12.49 -14.83 1.46
N VAL A 97 11.78 -13.92 2.12
CA VAL A 97 10.73 -13.10 1.51
C VAL A 97 11.34 -12.13 0.50
N GLN A 98 12.46 -11.49 0.83
CA GLN A 98 13.21 -10.64 -0.10
C GLN A 98 13.52 -11.36 -1.40
N VAL A 99 14.06 -12.59 -1.32
CA VAL A 99 14.41 -13.38 -2.49
C VAL A 99 13.17 -13.79 -3.28
N LEU A 100 12.10 -14.23 -2.59
CA LEU A 100 10.85 -14.66 -3.23
C LEU A 100 10.19 -13.54 -4.02
N TYR A 101 10.05 -12.36 -3.41
CA TYR A 101 9.40 -11.21 -4.04
C TYR A 101 10.31 -10.54 -5.09
N ALA A 102 11.63 -10.56 -4.89
CA ALA A 102 12.57 -10.09 -5.92
C ALA A 102 12.47 -10.92 -7.22
N ALA A 103 12.14 -12.22 -7.13
CA ALA A 103 11.88 -13.04 -8.32
C ALA A 103 10.65 -12.58 -9.11
N HIS A 104 9.71 -11.87 -8.47
CA HIS A 104 8.55 -11.24 -9.11
C HIS A 104 8.79 -9.78 -9.53
N GLY A 105 9.99 -9.23 -9.27
CA GLY A 105 10.31 -7.83 -9.56
C GLY A 105 9.82 -6.86 -8.48
N GLU A 106 9.53 -7.36 -7.29
CA GLU A 106 9.02 -6.61 -6.15
C GLU A 106 10.09 -6.54 -5.05
N PHE A 107 10.18 -5.42 -4.36
CA PHE A 107 11.05 -5.23 -3.22
C PHE A 107 10.21 -5.32 -1.94
N VAL A 108 10.55 -6.26 -1.08
CA VAL A 108 9.89 -6.43 0.21
C VAL A 108 10.94 -6.41 1.31
N ASP A 109 10.64 -5.77 2.42
CA ASP A 109 11.51 -5.75 3.59
C ASP A 109 10.66 -5.88 4.86
N VAL A 110 10.93 -6.94 5.63
CA VAL A 110 10.30 -7.23 6.92
C VAL A 110 11.37 -7.18 8.00
N GLU A 111 11.51 -6.03 8.66
CA GLU A 111 12.52 -5.82 9.69
C GLU A 111 11.92 -6.04 11.09
N TYR A 112 12.55 -6.90 11.89
CA TYR A 112 12.22 -7.07 13.29
C TYR A 112 12.73 -5.89 14.13
N MET A 113 11.87 -5.34 14.98
CA MET A 113 12.23 -4.19 15.83
C MET A 113 12.44 -4.58 17.29
N LYS A 114 11.43 -5.20 17.90
CA LYS A 114 11.46 -5.56 19.32
C LYS A 114 10.31 -6.48 19.69
N TYR A 115 10.48 -7.12 20.84
CA TYR A 115 9.46 -7.91 21.51
C TYR A 115 9.11 -7.29 22.86
N THR A 116 7.81 -7.20 23.17
CA THR A 116 7.32 -6.71 24.46
C THR A 116 6.32 -7.70 25.02
N LYS A 117 6.50 -8.11 26.27
CA LYS A 117 5.56 -8.98 26.97
C LYS A 117 4.64 -8.13 27.84
N GLU A 118 3.33 -8.19 27.59
CA GLU A 118 2.35 -7.56 28.46
C GLU A 118 1.96 -8.52 29.58
N ASN A 119 2.41 -8.24 30.81
CA ASN A 119 1.98 -8.97 31.99
C ASN A 119 0.60 -8.47 32.40
N ASN A 120 -0.45 -9.06 31.84
CA ASN A 120 -1.79 -8.85 32.38
C ASN A 120 -1.98 -9.69 33.66
N SER A 121 -2.73 -9.15 34.62
CA SER A 121 -2.96 -9.77 35.94
C SER A 121 -3.78 -11.07 35.87
N THR A 122 -4.43 -11.31 34.72
CA THR A 122 -5.01 -12.61 34.36
C THR A 122 -3.93 -13.46 33.69
N ASN A 123 -3.84 -14.75 34.02
CA ASN A 123 -2.78 -15.72 33.62
C ASN A 123 -2.48 -15.87 32.10
N THR A 124 -3.00 -15.00 31.23
CA THR A 124 -2.73 -14.90 29.80
C THR A 124 -1.73 -13.78 29.55
N SER A 125 -0.46 -14.13 29.41
CA SER A 125 0.59 -13.20 28.98
C SER A 125 0.50 -13.07 27.46
N ILE A 126 0.01 -11.95 26.94
CA ILE A 126 0.08 -11.66 25.50
C ILE A 126 1.41 -10.95 25.24
N GLY A 127 2.22 -11.52 24.36
CA GLY A 127 3.39 -10.89 23.78
C GLY A 127 3.02 -10.00 22.59
N GLN A 128 3.84 -9.01 22.30
CA GLN A 128 3.71 -8.13 21.14
C GLN A 128 5.04 -8.11 20.40
N VAL A 129 5.00 -8.48 19.12
CA VAL A 129 6.12 -8.41 18.19
C VAL A 129 5.95 -7.16 17.35
N TRP A 130 7.00 -6.35 17.28
CA TRP A 130 7.01 -5.13 16.49
C TRP A 130 7.86 -5.39 15.26
N VAL A 131 7.26 -5.25 14.08
CA VAL A 131 7.94 -5.41 12.79
C VAL A 131 7.68 -4.20 11.91
N ASN A 132 8.63 -3.86 11.05
CA ASN A 132 8.45 -2.92 9.97
C ASN A 132 8.23 -3.72 8.69
N VAL A 133 7.16 -3.44 7.97
CA VAL A 133 6.89 -4.08 6.67
C VAL A 133 6.93 -3.00 5.60
N THR A 134 7.79 -3.17 4.60
CA THR A 134 7.87 -2.33 3.41
C THR A 134 7.66 -3.20 2.18
N PHE A 135 6.81 -2.75 1.26
CA PHE A 135 6.57 -3.37 -0.03
C PHE A 135 6.66 -2.28 -1.11
N LEU A 136 7.46 -2.50 -2.13
CA LEU A 136 7.55 -1.64 -3.31
C LEU A 136 7.50 -2.49 -4.57
N ASN A 137 6.69 -2.04 -5.52
CA ASN A 137 6.79 -2.48 -6.90
C ASN A 137 6.98 -1.25 -7.81
N ALA A 138 6.87 -1.42 -9.13
CA ALA A 138 7.10 -0.33 -10.08
C ALA A 138 6.14 0.86 -9.92
N ASP A 139 4.92 0.62 -9.44
CA ASP A 139 3.82 1.60 -9.47
C ASP A 139 3.31 1.98 -8.07
N THR A 140 3.52 1.12 -7.07
CA THR A 140 2.95 1.21 -5.73
C THR A 140 4.01 1.03 -4.65
N SER A 141 3.88 1.81 -3.58
CA SER A 141 4.65 1.67 -2.35
C SER A 141 3.71 1.51 -1.17
N TYR A 142 3.96 0.52 -0.33
CA TYR A 142 3.29 0.28 0.94
C TYR A 142 4.32 0.17 2.06
N SER A 143 4.04 0.79 3.20
CA SER A 143 4.93 0.74 4.36
C SER A 143 4.10 0.81 5.65
N SER A 144 4.32 -0.13 6.57
CA SER A 144 3.76 -0.15 7.93
C SER A 144 4.89 -0.16 8.95
N LYS A 145 5.03 0.94 9.71
CA LYS A 145 6.15 1.19 10.63
C LYS A 145 5.67 1.91 11.89
N PRO A 146 5.39 1.23 13.02
CA PRO A 146 5.47 -0.22 13.24
C PRO A 146 4.15 -0.93 12.91
N GLU A 147 4.26 -2.16 12.42
CA GLU A 147 3.20 -3.16 12.45
C GLU A 147 3.33 -3.95 13.77
N ILE A 148 2.26 -3.98 14.56
CA ILE A 148 2.22 -4.66 15.86
C ILE A 148 1.48 -5.97 15.69
N ILE A 149 2.12 -7.07 16.07
CA ILE A 149 1.57 -8.42 16.00
C ILE A 149 1.41 -8.93 17.43
N GLU A 150 0.17 -9.21 17.82
CA GLU A 150 -0.13 -9.85 19.09
C GLU A 150 0.17 -11.34 18.97
N VAL A 151 1.05 -11.84 19.84
CA VAL A 151 1.45 -13.25 19.91
C VAL A 151 1.13 -13.75 21.31
N GLY A 152 0.39 -14.85 21.42
CA GLY A 152 0.08 -15.48 22.70
C GLY A 152 0.80 -16.82 22.82
N PRO A 153 1.17 -17.27 24.03
CA PRO A 153 1.36 -18.68 24.30
C PRO A 153 0.01 -19.44 24.32
#